data_AF-A0A800CLT8-F1
#
_entry.id   AF-A0A800CLT8-F1
#
_cell.length_a   1.000
_cell.length_b   1.000
_cell.length_c   1.000
_cell.angle_alpha   90.00
_cell.angle_beta   90.00
_cell.angle_gamma   90.00
#
_symmetry.space_group_name_H-M   'P 1'
#
loop_
_entity.id
_entity.type
_entity.pdbx_description
1 polymer ?
#
loop_
_entity_poly.entity_id
_entity_poly.type
_entity_poly.pdbx_seq_one_letter_code
_entity_poly.pdbx_strand_id
1 'polypeptide(L)'
;MSDEALVKAVKISLASLALILFMGMIFVFIILPRQIRGKVVEVPNVVGRRIEDAERILINLQLRPIVETRRFSNTVPENHIIAQSPQAGMKVKLGGKVNLVVSLGR
;
A
#
# COMPACT_ATOMS: atom_id res chain seq x y z
N MET A 1 -4.71 53.62 26.18
CA MET A 1 -3.83 52.45 25.96
C MET A 1 -2.57 52.99 25.31
N SER A 2 -1.40 52.89 25.95
CA SER A 2 -0.16 53.46 25.40
C SER A 2 0.25 52.71 24.13
N ASP A 3 0.82 53.42 23.15
CA ASP A 3 1.32 52.83 21.89
C ASP A 3 2.28 51.65 22.13
N GLU A 4 3.01 51.69 23.24
CA GLU A 4 3.88 50.61 23.71
C GLU A 4 3.12 49.31 24.02
N ALA A 5 1.95 49.39 24.65
CA ALA A 5 1.11 48.23 24.97
C ALA A 5 0.56 47.57 23.70
N LEU A 6 0.17 48.38 22.71
CA LEU A 6 -0.33 47.90 21.42
C LEU A 6 0.77 47.16 20.64
N VAL A 7 1.97 47.75 20.54
CA VAL A 7 3.11 47.13 19.83
C VAL A 7 3.55 45.82 20.49
N LYS A 8 3.55 45.75 21.82
CA LYS A 8 3.92 44.52 22.56
C LYS A 8 2.91 43.40 22.33
N ALA A 9 1.61 43.72 22.33
CA ALA A 9 0.55 42.75 22.04
C ALA A 9 0.67 42.19 20.60
N VAL A 10 0.93 43.04 19.60
CA VAL A 10 1.10 42.62 18.20
C VAL A 10 2.29 41.68 18.03
N LYS A 11 3.44 41.98 18.65
CA LYS A 11 4.63 41.10 18.59
C LYS A 11 4.39 39.74 19.23
N ILE A 12 3.68 39.70 20.36
CA ILE A 12 3.33 38.43 21.03
C ILE A 12 2.43 37.60 20.11
N SER A 13 1.43 38.21 19.47
CA SER A 13 0.54 37.53 18.53
C SER A 13 1.24 37.01 17.27
N LEU A 14 2.23 37.75 16.74
CA LEU A 14 3.04 37.28 15.61
C LEU A 14 3.96 36.11 16.00
N ALA A 15 4.57 36.18 17.19
CA ALA A 15 5.42 35.11 17.71
C ALA A 15 4.61 33.83 17.99
N SER A 16 3.41 33.95 18.55
CA SER A 16 2.53 32.80 18.79
C SER A 16 2.04 32.19 17.47
N LEU A 17 1.68 33.01 16.47
CA LEU A 17 1.32 32.51 15.14
C LEU A 17 2.48 31.77 14.47
N ALA A 18 3.69 32.33 14.52
CA ALA A 18 4.88 31.68 13.99
C ALA A 18 5.16 30.34 14.70
N LEU A 19 4.99 30.29 16.02
CA LEU A 19 5.14 29.06 16.80
C LEU A 19 4.09 28.01 16.45
N ILE A 20 2.83 28.41 16.26
CA ILE A 20 1.74 27.50 15.84
C ILE A 20 2.02 26.95 14.45
N LEU A 21 2.43 27.81 13.49
CA LEU A 21 2.80 27.36 12.15
C LEU A 21 3.99 26.42 12.17
N PHE A 22 5.00 26.69 13.00
CA PHE A 22 6.17 25.84 13.16
C PHE A 22 5.81 24.48 13.80
N MET A 23 4.98 24.48 14.84
CA MET A 23 4.46 23.24 15.44
C MET A 23 3.58 22.45 14.49
N GLY A 24 2.74 23.13 13.70
CA GLY A 24 1.96 22.50 12.63
C GLY A 24 2.85 21.89 11.54
N MET A 25 3.92 22.58 11.15
CA MET A 25 4.89 22.06 10.18
C MET A 25 5.64 20.84 10.74
N ILE A 26 6.09 20.88 11.98
CA ILE A 26 6.69 19.72 12.67
C ILE A 26 5.71 18.54 12.72
N PHE A 27 4.44 18.80 13.06
CA PHE A 27 3.39 17.79 13.08
C PHE A 27 3.18 17.16 11.71
N VAL A 28 3.13 17.97 10.64
CA VAL A 28 3.02 17.52 9.25
C VAL A 28 4.23 16.66 8.85
N PHE A 29 5.45 17.11 9.13
CA PHE A 29 6.67 16.43 8.69
C PHE A 29 7.04 15.20 9.52
N ILE A 30 6.66 15.14 10.79
CA ILE A 30 7.02 14.01 11.68
C ILE A 30 5.89 13.00 11.81
N ILE A 31 4.63 13.43 11.88
CA ILE A 31 3.49 12.55 12.18
C ILE A 31 2.76 12.06 10.92
N LEU A 32 2.47 12.93 9.93
CA LEU A 32 1.77 12.49 8.71
C LEU A 32 2.49 11.40 7.90
N PRO A 33 3.83 11.43 7.66
CA PRO A 33 4.46 10.37 6.88
C PRO A 33 4.43 9.01 7.58
N ARG A 34 4.24 8.96 8.91
CA ARG A 34 4.07 7.70 9.64
C ARG A 34 2.71 7.07 9.38
N GLN A 35 1.68 7.89 9.13
CA GLN A 35 0.29 7.44 8.95
C GLN A 35 -0.06 7.09 7.49
N ILE A 36 0.69 7.63 6.52
CA ILE A 36 0.45 7.39 5.08
C ILE A 36 1.14 6.10 4.58
N ARG A 37 1.97 5.46 5.42
CA ARG A 37 2.52 4.12 5.14
C ARG A 37 1.44 3.07 5.44
N GLY A 38 0.63 2.75 4.44
CA GLY A 38 -0.37 1.68 4.54
C GLY A 38 0.26 0.32 4.92
N LYS A 39 -0.52 -0.54 5.59
CA LYS A 39 -0.07 -1.90 5.94
C LYS A 39 0.39 -2.63 4.67
N VAL A 40 1.53 -3.33 4.75
CA VAL A 40 2.06 -4.15 3.66
C VAL A 40 1.93 -5.62 3.99
N VAL A 41 1.76 -6.45 2.97
CA VAL A 41 1.66 -7.90 3.04
C VAL A 41 2.64 -8.49 2.04
N GLU A 42 3.27 -9.59 2.44
CA GLU A 42 4.15 -10.36 1.57
C GLU A 42 3.33 -11.23 0.61
N VAL A 43 3.66 -11.17 -0.67
CA VAL A 43 2.96 -11.95 -1.69
C VAL A 43 3.39 -13.42 -1.57
N PRO A 44 2.46 -14.37 -1.34
CA PRO A 44 2.78 -15.78 -1.25
C PRO A 44 3.10 -16.37 -2.63
N ASN A 45 3.78 -17.51 -2.66
CA ASN A 45 3.93 -18.30 -3.88
C ASN A 45 2.66 -19.13 -4.15
N VAL A 46 1.99 -18.81 -5.25
CA VAL A 46 0.82 -19.54 -5.77
C VAL A 46 1.07 -20.19 -7.12
N VAL A 47 2.28 -20.06 -7.69
CA VAL A 47 2.65 -20.74 -8.94
C VAL A 47 2.56 -22.25 -8.75
N GLY A 48 2.00 -22.94 -9.74
CA GLY A 48 1.76 -24.39 -9.71
C GLY A 48 0.59 -24.83 -8.84
N ARG A 49 -0.13 -23.93 -8.16
CA ARG A 49 -1.39 -24.25 -7.48
C ARG A 49 -2.57 -24.18 -8.44
N ARG A 50 -3.68 -24.84 -8.08
CA ARG A 50 -4.97 -24.61 -8.75
C ARG A 50 -5.44 -23.17 -8.54
N ILE A 51 -6.14 -22.62 -9.51
CA ILE A 51 -6.67 -21.26 -9.46
C ILE A 51 -7.53 -21.02 -8.20
N GLU A 52 -8.40 -21.96 -7.85
CA GLU A 52 -9.27 -21.88 -6.67
C GLU A 52 -8.48 -21.80 -5.35
N ASP A 53 -7.38 -22.56 -5.24
CA ASP A 53 -6.51 -22.54 -4.06
C ASP A 53 -5.72 -21.23 -4.00
N ALA A 54 -5.19 -20.78 -5.14
CA ALA A 54 -4.47 -19.53 -5.26
C ALA A 54 -5.35 -18.34 -4.86
N GLU A 55 -6.59 -18.29 -5.34
CA GLU A 55 -7.55 -17.25 -4.99
C GLU A 55 -7.86 -17.25 -3.49
N ARG A 56 -8.12 -18.41 -2.89
CA ARG A 56 -8.36 -18.52 -1.44
C ARG A 56 -7.17 -18.02 -0.62
N ILE A 57 -5.95 -18.43 -0.96
CA ILE A 57 -4.73 -18.01 -0.26
C ILE A 57 -4.57 -16.48 -0.34
N LEU A 58 -4.75 -15.90 -1.53
CA LEU A 58 -4.59 -14.47 -1.74
C LEU A 58 -5.66 -13.65 -1.01
N ILE A 59 -6.93 -14.07 -1.09
CA ILE A 59 -8.05 -13.40 -0.42
C ILE A 59 -7.89 -13.45 1.11
N ASN A 60 -7.46 -14.59 1.66
CA ASN A 60 -7.20 -14.73 3.11
C ASN A 60 -6.12 -13.77 3.61
N LEU A 61 -5.15 -13.42 2.75
CA LEU A 61 -4.12 -12.42 3.02
C LEU A 61 -4.55 -10.99 2.65
N GLN A 62 -5.84 -10.77 2.36
CA GLN A 62 -6.39 -9.49 1.92
C GLN A 62 -5.72 -8.94 0.65
N LEU A 63 -5.22 -9.83 -0.19
CA LEU A 63 -4.74 -9.53 -1.54
C LEU A 63 -5.86 -9.78 -2.55
N ARG A 64 -5.78 -9.11 -3.70
CA ARG A 64 -6.76 -9.23 -4.78
C ARG A 64 -6.20 -10.06 -5.94
N PRO A 65 -6.59 -11.34 -6.08
CA PRO A 65 -6.23 -12.12 -7.25
C PRO A 65 -6.92 -11.54 -8.50
N ILE A 66 -6.18 -11.47 -9.62
CA ILE A 66 -6.72 -11.09 -10.93
C ILE A 66 -6.18 -12.08 -11.95
N VAL A 67 -7.06 -12.80 -12.64
CA VAL A 67 -6.64 -13.59 -13.81
C VAL A 67 -6.42 -12.62 -14.97
N GLU A 68 -5.15 -12.34 -15.27
CA GLU A 68 -4.77 -11.41 -16.33
C GLU A 68 -4.90 -12.08 -17.71
N THR A 69 -4.51 -13.35 -17.81
CA THR A 69 -4.61 -14.10 -19.05
C THR A 69 -4.62 -15.60 -18.80
N ARG A 70 -5.07 -16.37 -19.80
CA ARG A 70 -4.99 -17.83 -19.84
C ARG A 70 -4.16 -18.26 -21.05
N ARG A 71 -3.27 -19.23 -20.89
CA ARG A 71 -2.37 -19.71 -21.96
C ARG A 71 -2.19 -21.22 -21.92
N PHE A 72 -1.97 -21.84 -23.07
CA PHE A 72 -1.60 -23.24 -23.14
C PHE A 72 -0.22 -23.46 -22.51
N SER A 73 -0.05 -24.59 -21.83
CA SER A 73 1.22 -25.02 -21.25
C SER A 73 1.33 -26.52 -21.29
N ASN A 74 2.44 -27.00 -21.88
CA ASN A 74 2.76 -28.42 -21.93
C ASN A 74 3.28 -28.95 -20.59
N THR A 75 3.66 -28.08 -19.65
CA THR A 75 4.31 -28.45 -18.39
C THR A 75 3.43 -28.17 -17.17
N VAL A 76 2.41 -27.33 -17.29
CA VAL A 76 1.52 -26.93 -16.20
C VAL A 76 0.11 -27.45 -16.49
N PRO A 77 -0.49 -28.27 -15.61
CA PRO A 77 -1.83 -28.81 -15.83
C PRO A 77 -2.89 -27.72 -16.00
N GLU A 78 -3.98 -28.04 -16.68
CA GLU A 78 -5.11 -27.12 -16.84
C GLU A 78 -5.59 -26.57 -15.48
N ASN A 79 -6.03 -25.32 -15.47
CA ASN A 79 -6.52 -24.59 -14.29
C ASN A 79 -5.49 -24.39 -13.17
N HIS A 80 -4.19 -24.57 -13.46
CA HIS A 80 -3.10 -24.24 -12.54
C HIS A 80 -2.40 -22.93 -12.93
N ILE A 81 -1.82 -22.26 -11.95
CA ILE A 81 -1.10 -21.00 -12.15
C ILE A 81 0.25 -21.27 -12.83
N ILE A 82 0.46 -20.69 -14.01
CA ILE A 82 1.72 -20.68 -14.73
C ILE A 82 2.66 -19.64 -14.12
N ALA A 83 2.14 -18.44 -13.86
CA ALA A 83 2.92 -17.32 -13.37
C ALA A 83 2.06 -16.38 -12.52
N GLN A 84 2.72 -15.64 -11.64
CA GLN A 84 2.12 -14.58 -10.85
C GLN A 84 2.94 -13.29 -10.96
N SER A 85 2.27 -12.14 -10.78
CA SER A 85 2.92 -10.85 -10.61
C SER A 85 2.13 -10.00 -9.60
N PRO A 86 2.74 -9.46 -8.54
CA PRO A 86 4.17 -9.51 -8.21
C PRO A 86 4.68 -10.91 -7.85
N GLN A 87 6.00 -11.08 -7.92
CA GLN A 87 6.69 -12.32 -7.55
C GLN A 87 6.52 -12.63 -6.06
N ALA A 88 6.62 -13.91 -5.71
CA ALA A 88 6.58 -14.35 -4.32
C ALA A 88 7.70 -13.67 -3.49
N GLY A 89 7.39 -13.34 -2.23
CA GLY A 89 8.29 -12.63 -1.33
C GLY A 89 8.31 -11.11 -1.50
N MET A 90 7.73 -10.58 -2.58
CA MET A 90 7.57 -9.14 -2.75
C MET A 90 6.55 -8.60 -1.76
N LYS A 91 6.75 -7.35 -1.31
CA LYS A 91 5.81 -6.66 -0.42
C LYS A 91 4.90 -5.75 -1.20
N VAL A 92 3.59 -5.92 -1.03
CA VAL A 92 2.56 -5.05 -1.61
C VAL A 92 1.74 -4.42 -0.50
N LYS A 93 1.07 -3.31 -0.80
CA LYS A 93 0.07 -2.75 0.13
C LYS A 93 -1.06 -3.76 0.32
N LEU A 94 -1.67 -3.75 1.50
CA LEU A 94 -2.92 -4.45 1.79
C LEU A 94 -3.97 -4.09 0.72
N GLY A 95 -4.71 -5.07 0.21
CA GLY A 95 -5.59 -4.87 -0.95
C GLY A 95 -4.85 -4.74 -2.28
N GLY A 96 -3.54 -5.03 -2.31
CA GLY A 96 -2.73 -5.07 -3.52
C GLY A 96 -3.23 -6.13 -4.50
N LYS A 97 -3.05 -5.85 -5.79
CA LYS A 97 -3.42 -6.79 -6.87
C LYS A 97 -2.30 -7.81 -7.08
N VAL A 98 -2.67 -9.06 -7.32
CA VAL A 98 -1.77 -10.12 -7.76
C VAL A 98 -2.35 -10.70 -9.05
N ASN A 99 -1.70 -10.39 -10.16
CA ASN A 99 -2.04 -10.89 -11.47
C ASN A 99 -1.59 -12.35 -11.61
N LEU A 100 -2.43 -13.15 -12.23
CA LEU A 100 -2.25 -14.59 -12.41
C LEU A 100 -2.36 -14.94 -13.88
N VAL A 101 -1.44 -15.79 -14.34
CA VAL A 101 -1.50 -16.45 -15.64
C VAL A 101 -1.93 -17.89 -15.40
N VAL A 102 -3.06 -18.31 -15.99
CA VAL A 102 -3.63 -19.64 -15.76
C VAL A 102 -3.40 -20.55 -16.97
N SER A 103 -3.07 -21.81 -16.72
CA SER A 103 -2.89 -22.81 -17.77
C SER A 103 -4.22 -23.29 -18.35
N LEU A 104 -4.28 -23.36 -19.67
CA LEU A 104 -5.32 -24.05 -20.44
C LEU A 104 -4.98 -25.53 -20.67
N GLY A 105 -3.87 -26.02 -20.12
CA GLY A 105 -3.36 -27.36 -20.41
C GLY A 105 -2.68 -27.45 -21.77
N ARG A 106 -2.64 -28.67 -22.31
CA ARG A 106 -2.15 -29.02 -23.65
C ARG A 106 -3.31 -29.04 -24.64
#